data_AF-A0A931NJY2-F1
#
_entry.id   AF-A0A931NJY2-F1
#
_cell.length_a   1.000
_cell.length_b   1.000
_cell.length_c   1.000
_cell.angle_alpha   90.00
_cell.angle_beta   90.00
_cell.angle_gamma   90.00
#
_symmetry.space_group_name_H-M   'P 1'
#
loop_
_entity.id
_entity.type
_entity.pdbx_description
1 polymer ?
#
loop_
_entity_poly.entity_id
_entity_poly.type
_entity_poly.pdbx_seq_one_letter_code
_entity_poly.pdbx_strand_id
1 'polypeptide(L)'
;MNPSRRVTDAPTRVFHALLALGFGLAWLTGDADDWRALHVALGYGIAGLLSAWLLYQFFGPRPARWALLLRRLGSGPAWLREALQGSGAARPGFWRQGQNLLLAALPLTLLLGLPLLLLSGLVTYQEWFGLEEAMEEVHEFFANSLGLIALLHPTLLLLSSWQRGQNLLRPMGSGKLPGAGPDLVRSDRRAVAALLAAGLVLGTGWVWTQEQAAMPMGEHGHRGERGHPEDDDD
;
A
#
# COMPACT_ATOMS: atom_id res chain seq x y z
N MET A 1 -6.33 32.74 -11.91
CA MET A 1 -6.14 31.34 -11.46
C MET A 1 -7.19 31.04 -10.40
N ASN A 2 -7.91 29.92 -10.50
CA ASN A 2 -8.87 29.54 -9.45
C ASN A 2 -8.10 29.28 -8.14
N PRO A 3 -8.58 29.79 -6.99
CA PRO A 3 -7.89 29.61 -5.72
C PRO A 3 -7.76 28.12 -5.37
N SER A 4 -6.61 27.74 -4.82
CA SER A 4 -6.30 26.37 -4.40
C SER A 4 -5.50 26.38 -3.11
N ARG A 5 -5.74 25.40 -2.24
CA ARG A 5 -5.02 25.22 -0.97
C ARG A 5 -4.22 23.93 -0.95
N ARG A 6 -3.04 23.96 -0.35
CA ARG A 6 -2.18 22.78 -0.13
C ARG A 6 -2.72 21.99 1.04
N VAL A 7 -3.02 20.73 0.78
CA VAL A 7 -3.53 19.81 1.80
C VAL A 7 -2.59 18.67 2.07
N THR A 8 -1.79 18.22 1.10
CA THR A 8 -0.85 17.09 1.21
C THR A 8 0.53 17.48 0.70
N ASP A 9 1.57 17.21 1.49
CA ASP A 9 2.97 17.47 1.17
C ASP A 9 3.58 16.40 0.24
N ALA A 10 4.70 16.72 -0.40
CA ALA A 10 5.34 15.81 -1.37
C ALA A 10 5.78 14.47 -0.76
N PRO A 11 6.40 14.41 0.44
CA PRO A 11 6.79 13.13 1.04
C PRO A 11 5.62 12.16 1.21
N THR A 12 4.46 12.63 1.66
CA THR A 12 3.28 11.76 1.80
C THR A 12 2.76 11.27 0.46
N ARG A 13 2.77 12.11 -0.59
CA ARG A 13 2.33 11.70 -1.94
C ARG A 13 3.28 10.67 -2.54
N VAL A 14 4.59 10.90 -2.42
CA VAL A 14 5.61 9.96 -2.91
C VAL A 14 5.55 8.65 -2.15
N PHE A 15 5.45 8.70 -0.82
CA PHE A 15 5.22 7.49 0.01
C PHE A 15 4.02 6.69 -0.50
N HIS A 16 2.85 7.33 -0.66
CA HIS A 16 1.66 6.64 -1.13
C HIS A 16 1.86 6.04 -2.54
N ALA A 17 2.45 6.79 -3.47
CA ALA A 17 2.67 6.31 -4.83
C ALA A 17 3.61 5.10 -4.87
N LEU A 18 4.73 5.19 -4.14
CA LEU A 18 5.72 4.11 -4.06
C LEU A 18 5.16 2.90 -3.31
N LEU A 19 4.40 3.11 -2.24
CA LEU A 19 3.72 2.03 -1.52
C LEU A 19 2.71 1.33 -2.43
N ALA A 20 1.86 2.07 -3.13
CA ALA A 20 0.85 1.50 -4.01
C ALA A 20 1.47 0.71 -5.17
N LEU A 21 2.52 1.24 -5.80
CA LEU A 21 3.24 0.55 -6.88
C LEU A 21 4.02 -0.66 -6.36
N GLY A 22 4.79 -0.48 -5.28
CA GLY A 22 5.60 -1.56 -4.69
C GLY A 22 4.74 -2.70 -4.16
N PHE A 23 3.67 -2.39 -3.44
CA PHE A 23 2.71 -3.38 -2.95
C PHE A 23 2.00 -4.08 -4.10
N GLY A 24 1.54 -3.34 -5.11
CA GLY A 24 0.89 -3.94 -6.28
C GLY A 24 1.79 -4.90 -7.04
N LEU A 25 3.07 -4.54 -7.23
CA LEU A 25 4.06 -5.43 -7.84
C LEU A 25 4.34 -6.65 -6.94
N ALA A 26 4.55 -6.45 -5.64
CA ALA A 26 4.84 -7.53 -4.71
C ALA A 26 3.68 -8.54 -4.65
N TRP A 27 2.45 -8.05 -4.65
CA TRP A 27 1.24 -8.86 -4.67
C TRP A 27 1.11 -9.67 -5.97
N LEU A 28 1.44 -9.08 -7.13
CA LEU A 28 1.41 -9.79 -8.41
C LEU A 28 2.52 -10.84 -8.56
N THR A 29 3.63 -10.67 -7.85
CA THR A 29 4.79 -11.58 -7.91
C THR A 29 4.82 -12.60 -6.79
N GLY A 30 3.90 -12.53 -5.83
CA GLY A 30 3.95 -13.34 -4.60
C GLY A 30 3.74 -14.83 -4.80
N ASP A 31 2.95 -15.22 -5.80
CA ASP A 31 2.59 -16.62 -6.03
C ASP A 31 3.54 -17.35 -7.01
N ALA A 32 4.53 -16.65 -7.58
CA ALA A 32 5.36 -17.20 -8.64
C ALA A 32 6.82 -17.36 -8.20
N ASP A 33 7.29 -18.61 -8.20
CA ASP A 33 8.66 -18.97 -7.77
C ASP A 33 9.74 -18.21 -8.54
N ASP A 34 9.58 -18.07 -9.86
CA ASP A 34 10.50 -17.32 -10.75
C ASP A 34 10.66 -15.85 -10.34
N TRP A 35 9.67 -15.30 -9.64
CA TRP A 35 9.64 -13.89 -9.22
C TRP A 35 9.91 -13.71 -7.73
N ARG A 36 10.31 -14.78 -7.01
CA ARG A 36 10.52 -14.73 -5.57
C ARG A 36 11.56 -13.70 -5.14
N ALA A 37 12.68 -13.60 -5.86
CA ALA A 37 13.70 -12.59 -5.60
C ALA A 37 13.15 -11.15 -5.70
N LEU A 38 12.28 -10.90 -6.69
CA LEU A 38 11.61 -9.61 -6.84
C LEU A 38 10.61 -9.37 -5.71
N HIS A 39 9.78 -10.36 -5.38
CA HIS A 39 8.81 -10.27 -4.30
C HIS A 39 9.48 -9.91 -2.97
N VAL A 40 10.54 -10.63 -2.59
CA VAL A 40 11.31 -10.39 -1.36
C VAL A 40 11.95 -9.00 -1.37
N ALA A 41 12.58 -8.59 -2.48
CA ALA A 41 13.17 -7.26 -2.59
C ALA A 41 12.13 -6.13 -2.43
N LEU A 42 10.92 -6.30 -3.00
CA LEU A 42 9.83 -5.36 -2.81
C LEU A 42 9.34 -5.35 -1.37
N GLY A 43 9.24 -6.49 -0.71
CA GLY A 43 8.90 -6.61 0.71
C GLY A 43 9.85 -5.78 1.60
N TYR A 44 11.17 -5.97 1.45
CA TYR A 44 12.17 -5.16 2.15
C TYR A 44 12.09 -3.68 1.79
N GLY A 45 11.86 -3.37 0.51
CA GLY A 45 11.64 -2.00 0.04
C GLY A 45 10.47 -1.32 0.74
N ILE A 46 9.31 -1.98 0.79
CA ILE A 46 8.11 -1.48 1.46
C ILE A 46 8.35 -1.33 2.97
N ALA A 47 9.05 -2.28 3.61
CA ALA A 47 9.42 -2.16 5.02
C ALA A 47 10.32 -0.95 5.30
N GLY A 48 11.33 -0.72 4.45
CA GLY A 48 12.18 0.47 4.52
C GLY A 48 11.41 1.76 4.28
N LEU A 49 10.51 1.78 3.28
CA LEU A 49 9.65 2.91 2.97
C LEU A 49 8.71 3.27 4.12
N LEU A 50 8.07 2.25 4.72
CA LEU A 50 7.19 2.42 5.87
C LEU A 50 7.95 2.96 7.09
N SER A 51 9.14 2.42 7.35
CA SER A 51 10.01 2.89 8.43
C SER A 51 10.42 4.36 8.24
N ALA A 52 10.89 4.73 7.04
CA ALA A 52 11.25 6.11 6.72
C ALA A 52 10.05 7.06 6.82
N TRP A 53 8.86 6.61 6.43
CA TRP A 53 7.64 7.39 6.56
C TRP A 53 7.21 7.58 8.01
N LEU A 54 7.30 6.56 8.85
CA LEU A 54 7.01 6.67 10.29
C LEU A 54 7.97 7.65 10.97
N LEU A 55 9.26 7.58 10.66
CA LEU A 55 10.26 8.56 11.12
C LEU A 55 9.89 9.98 10.65
N TYR A 56 9.50 10.13 9.39
CA TYR A 56 9.03 11.41 8.86
C TYR A 56 7.77 11.92 9.57
N GLN A 57 6.81 11.07 9.93
CA GLN A 57 5.62 11.48 10.69
C GLN A 57 5.96 11.87 12.13
N PHE A 58 6.96 11.22 12.74
CA PHE A 58 7.37 11.48 14.11
C PHE A 58 8.18 12.78 14.25
N PHE A 59 9.17 12.98 13.37
CA PHE A 59 10.04 14.17 13.38
C PHE A 59 9.53 15.33 12.51
N GLY A 60 8.57 15.06 11.62
CA GLY A 60 7.95 16.04 10.74
C GLY A 60 6.90 16.91 11.45
N PRO A 61 6.18 17.76 10.69
CA PRO A 61 5.15 18.62 11.26
C PRO A 61 4.04 17.77 11.86
N ARG A 62 3.69 18.07 13.12
CA ARG A 62 2.61 17.37 13.84
C ARG A 62 1.35 17.30 12.97
N PRO A 63 0.89 16.10 12.59
CA PRO A 63 -0.24 15.97 11.70
C PRO A 63 -1.53 16.27 12.49
N ALA A 64 -2.11 17.44 12.29
CA ALA A 64 -3.52 17.71 12.62
C ALA A 64 -4.48 16.67 11.99
N ARG A 65 -3.97 15.86 11.06
CA ARG A 65 -4.65 14.79 10.33
C ARG A 65 -5.05 13.60 11.21
N TRP A 66 -4.23 13.18 12.18
CA TRP A 66 -4.58 12.02 13.02
C TRP A 66 -5.78 12.34 13.92
N ALA A 67 -5.76 13.50 14.57
CA ALA A 67 -6.89 13.95 15.38
C ALA A 67 -8.17 14.12 14.53
N LEU A 68 -8.05 14.64 13.30
CA LEU A 68 -9.19 14.76 12.38
C LEU A 68 -9.71 13.39 11.91
N LEU A 69 -8.82 12.45 11.64
CA LEU A 69 -9.16 11.09 11.23
C LEU A 69 -9.90 10.36 12.36
N LEU A 70 -9.35 10.38 13.58
CA LEU A 70 -9.97 9.77 14.75
C LEU A 70 -11.35 10.39 15.05
N ARG A 71 -11.47 11.72 14.95
CA ARG A 71 -12.76 12.40 15.09
C ARG A 71 -13.78 11.97 14.04
N ARG A 72 -13.35 11.79 12.78
CA ARG A 72 -14.23 11.31 11.70
C ARG A 72 -14.68 9.87 11.94
N LEU A 73 -13.76 8.99 12.36
CA LEU A 73 -14.07 7.59 12.63
C LEU A 73 -14.89 7.41 13.91
N GLY A 74 -14.85 8.37 14.84
CA GLY A 74 -15.63 8.34 16.08
C GLY A 74 -17.15 8.26 15.89
N SER A 75 -17.69 8.74 14.75
CA SER A 75 -19.12 8.57 14.43
C SER A 75 -19.46 7.22 13.77
N GLY A 76 -18.46 6.39 13.48
CA GLY A 76 -18.61 5.12 12.77
C GLY A 76 -19.55 4.12 13.47
N PRO A 77 -19.35 3.81 14.76
CA PRO A 77 -20.20 2.86 15.46
C PRO A 77 -21.67 3.27 15.53
N ALA A 78 -21.94 4.57 15.72
CA ALA A 78 -23.30 5.10 15.72
C ALA A 78 -23.96 4.97 14.33
N TRP A 79 -23.23 5.36 13.28
CA TRP A 79 -23.72 5.23 11.90
C TRP A 79 -24.01 3.77 11.53
N LEU A 80 -23.14 2.83 11.90
CA LEU A 80 -23.33 1.40 11.64
C LEU A 80 -24.57 0.86 12.37
N ARG A 81 -24.77 1.24 13.65
CA ARG A 81 -25.95 0.83 14.41
C ARG A 81 -27.24 1.29 13.75
N GLU A 82 -27.29 2.55 13.30
CA GLU A 82 -28.46 3.09 12.61
C GLU A 82 -28.69 2.45 11.23
N ALA A 83 -27.61 2.05 10.54
CA ALA A 83 -27.71 1.33 9.27
C ALA A 83 -28.33 -0.07 9.48
N LEU A 84 -27.85 -0.82 10.48
CA LEU A 84 -28.34 -2.16 10.83
C LEU A 84 -29.80 -2.15 11.32
N GLN A 85 -30.21 -1.07 12.00
CA GLN A 85 -31.58 -0.89 12.48
C GLN A 85 -32.53 -0.33 11.41
N GLY A 86 -32.02 0.03 10.22
CA GLY A 86 -32.80 0.66 9.16
C GLY A 86 -33.30 2.08 9.47
N SER A 87 -32.97 2.62 10.66
CA SER A 87 -33.48 3.91 11.14
C SER A 87 -32.82 5.12 10.47
N GLY A 88 -31.61 4.95 9.91
CA GLY A 88 -30.86 6.01 9.25
C GLY A 88 -31.14 6.18 7.75
N ALA A 89 -31.67 5.16 7.08
CA ALA A 89 -31.67 5.08 5.61
C ALA A 89 -32.48 6.19 4.91
N ALA A 90 -33.57 6.66 5.54
CA ALA A 90 -34.40 7.74 5.02
C ALA A 90 -33.80 9.15 5.23
N ARG A 91 -32.76 9.29 6.08
CA ARG A 91 -32.18 10.60 6.38
C ARG A 91 -31.33 11.11 5.20
N PRO A 92 -31.57 12.33 4.70
CA PRO A 92 -30.74 12.89 3.63
C PRO A 92 -29.26 12.90 4.01
N GLY A 93 -28.41 12.41 3.11
CA GLY A 93 -26.96 12.38 3.31
C GLY A 93 -26.44 11.24 4.19
N PHE A 94 -27.30 10.37 4.73
CA PHE A 94 -26.89 9.22 5.54
C PHE A 94 -25.85 8.33 4.84
N TRP A 95 -26.14 7.92 3.60
CA TRP A 95 -25.23 7.09 2.80
C TRP A 95 -23.94 7.82 2.42
N ARG A 96 -23.99 9.15 2.27
CA ARG A 96 -22.80 9.98 2.01
C ARG A 96 -21.89 10.03 3.24
N GLN A 97 -22.45 10.02 4.44
CA GLN A 97 -21.70 9.90 5.68
C GLN A 97 -20.99 8.54 5.76
N GLY A 98 -21.70 7.44 5.46
CA GLY A 98 -21.12 6.09 5.38
C GLY A 98 -19.96 6.01 4.40
N GLN A 99 -20.15 6.54 3.19
CA GLN A 99 -19.09 6.62 2.18
C GLN A 99 -17.86 7.40 2.67
N ASN A 100 -18.06 8.52 3.38
CA ASN A 100 -16.95 9.29 3.97
C ASN A 100 -16.23 8.52 5.08
N LEU A 101 -16.95 7.72 5.87
CA LEU A 101 -16.37 6.84 6.89
C LEU A 101 -15.53 5.74 6.23
N LEU A 102 -16.03 5.10 5.19
CA LEU A 102 -15.27 4.09 4.43
C LEU A 102 -14.02 4.67 3.78
N LEU A 103 -14.13 5.84 3.12
CA LEU A 103 -12.98 6.55 2.56
C LEU A 103 -11.91 6.92 3.61
N ALA A 104 -12.30 7.06 4.88
CA ALA A 104 -11.39 7.31 5.99
C ALA A 104 -10.82 5.99 6.58
N ALA A 105 -11.63 4.94 6.65
CA ALA A 105 -11.28 3.67 7.28
C ALA A 105 -10.33 2.82 6.42
N LEU A 106 -10.61 2.67 5.12
CA LEU A 106 -9.83 1.80 4.23
C LEU A 106 -8.31 2.08 4.25
N PRO A 107 -7.83 3.33 4.04
CA PRO A 107 -6.39 3.59 4.09
C PRO A 107 -5.79 3.42 5.49
N LEU A 108 -6.58 3.58 6.56
CA LEU A 108 -6.12 3.29 7.91
C LEU A 108 -5.96 1.78 8.12
N THR A 109 -6.91 0.97 7.66
CA THR A 109 -6.82 -0.50 7.68
C THR A 109 -5.59 -0.98 6.91
N LEU A 110 -5.34 -0.44 5.71
CA LEU A 110 -4.13 -0.74 4.94
C LEU A 110 -2.86 -0.41 5.74
N LEU A 111 -2.80 0.79 6.31
CA LEU A 111 -1.63 1.23 7.07
C LEU A 111 -1.36 0.36 8.32
N LEU A 112 -2.40 -0.09 9.01
CA LEU A 112 -2.27 -0.94 10.21
C LEU A 112 -2.01 -2.41 9.89
N GLY A 113 -2.51 -2.90 8.76
CA GLY A 113 -2.28 -4.27 8.32
C GLY A 113 -0.90 -4.48 7.69
N LEU A 114 -0.33 -3.46 7.04
CA LEU A 114 0.98 -3.55 6.39
C LEU A 114 2.11 -4.05 7.31
N PRO A 115 2.28 -3.56 8.56
CA PRO A 115 3.27 -4.11 9.48
C PRO A 115 3.08 -5.60 9.75
N LEU A 116 1.83 -6.08 9.86
CA LEU A 116 1.54 -7.49 10.12
C LEU A 116 1.91 -8.34 8.91
N LEU A 117 1.54 -7.90 7.71
CA LEU A 117 1.93 -8.55 6.46
C LEU A 117 3.45 -8.65 6.30
N LEU A 118 4.16 -7.54 6.51
CA LEU A 118 5.61 -7.48 6.36
C LEU A 118 6.33 -8.35 7.40
N LEU A 119 5.84 -8.33 8.65
CA LEU A 119 6.44 -9.10 9.71
C LEU A 119 6.22 -10.60 9.52
N SER A 120 5.01 -11.03 9.15
CA SER A 120 4.75 -12.45 8.87
C SER A 120 5.61 -12.94 7.71
N GLY A 121 5.72 -12.15 6.63
CA GLY A 121 6.57 -12.48 5.48
C GLY A 121 8.06 -12.57 5.84
N LEU A 122 8.54 -11.68 6.71
CA LEU A 122 9.92 -11.73 7.19
C LEU A 122 10.18 -12.97 8.04
N VAL A 123 9.25 -13.35 8.92
CA VAL A 123 9.38 -14.55 9.76
C VAL A 123 9.39 -15.81 8.90
N THR A 124 8.50 -15.90 7.91
CA THR A 124 8.48 -17.00 6.94
C THR A 124 9.79 -17.06 6.16
N TYR A 125 10.25 -15.94 5.59
CA TYR A 125 11.45 -15.91 4.75
C TYR A 125 12.74 -16.23 5.52
N GLN A 126 12.82 -15.85 6.80
CA GLN A 126 14.02 -16.08 7.62
C GLN A 126 13.96 -17.38 8.44
N GLU A 127 12.91 -18.20 8.27
CA GLU A 127 12.69 -19.45 9.02
C GLU A 127 12.81 -19.22 10.55
N TRP A 128 12.26 -18.10 11.01
CA TRP A 128 12.42 -17.69 12.40
C TRP A 128 11.56 -18.52 13.34
N PHE A 129 12.21 -19.07 14.38
CA PHE A 129 11.56 -19.75 15.50
C PHE A 129 10.75 -21.01 15.14
N GLY A 130 10.94 -21.59 13.94
CA GLY A 130 10.16 -22.75 13.48
C GLY A 130 8.68 -22.43 13.24
N LEU A 131 8.39 -21.18 12.87
CA LEU A 131 7.03 -20.67 12.64
C LEU A 131 6.73 -20.45 11.15
N GLU A 132 7.57 -20.95 10.24
CA GLU A 132 7.48 -20.66 8.81
C GLU A 132 6.11 -20.98 8.21
N GLU A 133 5.60 -22.19 8.39
CA GLU A 133 4.30 -22.63 7.86
C GLU A 133 3.14 -21.79 8.41
N ALA A 134 3.14 -21.55 9.73
CA ALA A 134 2.08 -20.79 10.37
C ALA A 134 2.11 -19.30 9.95
N MET A 135 3.30 -18.73 9.78
CA MET A 135 3.43 -17.34 9.35
C MET A 135 3.21 -17.16 7.86
N GLU A 136 3.43 -18.20 7.05
CA GLU A 136 3.07 -18.22 5.63
C GLU A 136 1.56 -18.10 5.46
N GLU A 137 0.77 -18.89 6.19
CA GLU A 137 -0.70 -18.80 6.17
C GLU A 137 -1.18 -17.40 6.64
N VAL A 138 -0.55 -16.85 7.67
CA VAL A 138 -0.84 -15.48 8.13
C VAL A 138 -0.47 -14.46 7.05
N HIS A 139 0.68 -14.62 6.38
CA HIS A 139 1.12 -13.75 5.30
C HIS A 139 0.13 -13.79 4.13
N GLU A 140 -0.29 -14.98 3.70
CA GLU A 140 -1.26 -15.16 2.63
C GLU A 140 -2.60 -14.50 2.99
N PHE A 141 -3.10 -14.72 4.21
CA PHE A 141 -4.34 -14.10 4.68
C PHE A 141 -4.29 -12.56 4.60
N PHE A 142 -3.19 -11.96 5.08
CA PHE A 142 -3.01 -10.51 5.00
C PHE A 142 -2.79 -10.04 3.57
N ALA A 143 -2.05 -10.78 2.74
CA ALA A 143 -1.78 -10.41 1.35
C ALA A 143 -3.08 -10.32 0.55
N ASN A 144 -3.95 -11.32 0.68
CA ASN A 144 -5.24 -11.37 0.02
C ASN A 144 -6.22 -10.31 0.56
N SER A 145 -6.29 -10.15 1.88
CA SER A 145 -7.19 -9.18 2.52
C SER A 145 -6.80 -7.74 2.19
N LEU A 146 -5.51 -7.40 2.30
CA LEU A 146 -5.01 -6.06 1.99
C LEU A 146 -5.01 -5.80 0.48
N GLY A 147 -4.76 -6.82 -0.35
CA GLY A 147 -4.92 -6.75 -1.80
C GLY A 147 -6.34 -6.34 -2.20
N LEU A 148 -7.36 -7.02 -1.65
CA LEU A 148 -8.75 -6.66 -1.89
C LEU A 148 -9.06 -5.22 -1.44
N ILE A 149 -8.63 -4.82 -0.25
CA ILE A 149 -8.84 -3.46 0.27
C ILE A 149 -8.12 -2.42 -0.59
N ALA A 150 -6.91 -2.72 -1.07
CA ALA A 150 -6.12 -1.86 -1.94
C ALA A 150 -6.78 -1.64 -3.30
N LEU A 151 -7.55 -2.61 -3.81
CA LEU A 151 -8.40 -2.45 -5.01
C LEU A 151 -9.69 -1.68 -4.72
N LEU A 152 -10.34 -1.95 -3.59
CA LEU A 152 -11.58 -1.27 -3.19
C LEU A 152 -11.36 0.22 -2.92
N HIS A 153 -10.23 0.60 -2.35
CA HIS A 153 -9.90 1.98 -1.99
C HIS A 153 -9.96 2.97 -3.18
N PRO A 154 -9.20 2.79 -4.28
CA PRO A 154 -9.27 3.65 -5.46
C PRO A 154 -10.61 3.52 -6.18
N THR A 155 -11.21 2.33 -6.19
CA THR A 155 -12.55 2.12 -6.78
C THR A 155 -13.60 2.99 -6.09
N LEU A 156 -13.60 3.02 -4.75
CA LEU A 156 -14.49 3.87 -3.96
C LEU A 156 -14.21 5.34 -4.22
N LEU A 157 -12.95 5.76 -4.34
CA LEU A 157 -12.56 7.14 -4.68
C LEU A 157 -13.10 7.56 -6.06
N LEU A 158 -12.95 6.70 -7.08
CA LEU A 158 -13.43 6.96 -8.44
C LEU A 158 -14.96 7.05 -8.49
N LEU A 159 -15.65 6.10 -7.87
CA LEU A 159 -17.11 6.10 -7.79
C LEU A 159 -17.62 7.35 -7.05
N SER A 160 -17.02 7.67 -5.91
CA SER A 160 -17.34 8.86 -5.12
C SER A 160 -17.06 10.14 -5.91
N SER A 161 -16.00 10.16 -6.70
CA SER A 161 -15.63 11.29 -7.55
C SER A 161 -16.67 11.54 -8.63
N TRP A 162 -17.11 10.46 -9.30
CA TRP A 162 -18.18 10.51 -10.31
C TRP A 162 -19.51 10.97 -9.71
N GLN A 163 -19.96 10.35 -8.61
CA GLN A 163 -21.21 10.71 -7.92
C GLN A 163 -21.25 12.17 -7.45
N ARG A 164 -20.09 12.75 -7.12
CA ARG A 164 -19.98 14.11 -6.58
C ARG A 164 -19.61 15.16 -7.61
N GLY A 165 -19.28 14.76 -8.85
CA GLY A 165 -18.73 15.66 -9.88
C GLY A 165 -17.42 16.34 -9.44
N GLN A 166 -16.65 15.71 -8.55
CA GLN A 166 -15.45 16.30 -7.94
C GLN A 166 -14.32 15.29 -7.90
N ASN A 167 -13.15 15.66 -8.44
CA ASN A 167 -11.98 14.79 -8.43
C ASN A 167 -11.39 14.67 -7.01
N LEU A 168 -11.71 13.56 -6.34
CA LEU A 168 -11.22 13.22 -5.01
C LEU A 168 -9.77 12.71 -4.99
N LEU A 169 -9.19 12.39 -6.14
CA LEU A 169 -7.80 11.94 -6.29
C LEU A 169 -6.81 13.12 -6.32
N ARG A 170 -7.30 14.35 -6.56
CA ARG A 170 -6.47 15.58 -6.64
C ARG A 170 -5.49 15.79 -5.48
N PRO A 171 -5.83 15.52 -4.21
CA PRO A 171 -4.89 15.66 -3.10
C PRO A 171 -3.64 14.78 -3.24
N MET A 172 -3.77 13.59 -3.85
CA MET A 172 -2.63 12.68 -4.04
C MET A 172 -1.86 12.98 -5.32
N GLY A 173 -2.54 13.42 -6.40
CA GLY A 173 -1.85 13.82 -7.63
C GLY A 173 -1.10 15.16 -7.50
N SER A 174 -1.76 16.19 -6.95
CA SER A 174 -1.26 17.57 -6.96
C SER A 174 -0.86 18.12 -5.58
N GLY A 175 -1.27 17.45 -4.49
CA GLY A 175 -1.16 17.99 -3.14
C GLY A 175 -2.16 19.09 -2.80
N LYS A 176 -3.03 19.47 -3.74
CA LYS A 176 -3.91 20.64 -3.63
C LYS A 176 -5.38 20.28 -3.74
N LEU A 177 -6.21 21.08 -3.07
CA LEU A 177 -7.66 21.10 -3.24
C LEU A 177 -8.12 22.46 -3.80
N PRO A 178 -9.14 22.49 -4.68
CA PRO A 178 -9.74 23.74 -5.13
C PRO A 178 -10.50 24.44 -3.99
N GLY A 179 -10.57 25.77 -4.07
CA GLY A 179 -11.30 26.63 -3.14
C GLY A 179 -10.39 27.43 -2.20
N ALA A 180 -10.92 28.55 -1.71
CA ALA A 180 -10.28 29.41 -0.73
C ALA A 180 -10.13 28.71 0.62
N GLY A 181 -9.08 29.05 1.37
CA GLY A 181 -8.80 28.51 2.70
C GLY A 181 -7.30 28.46 2.99
N PRO A 182 -6.90 28.28 4.26
CA PRO A 182 -5.50 28.20 4.62
C PRO A 182 -4.86 26.93 4.07
N ASP A 183 -3.58 27.03 3.73
CA ASP A 183 -2.74 25.87 3.45
C ASP A 183 -2.56 25.05 4.73
N LEU A 184 -3.03 23.80 4.73
CA LEU A 184 -2.83 22.86 5.84
C LEU A 184 -1.38 22.38 5.93
N VAL A 185 -0.63 22.56 4.84
CA VAL A 185 0.77 22.18 4.68
C VAL A 185 1.59 23.44 4.38
N ARG A 186 2.45 23.83 5.33
CA ARG A 186 3.29 25.03 5.20
C ARG A 186 4.39 24.90 4.13
N SER A 187 4.95 23.70 3.93
CA SER A 187 6.02 23.44 2.96
C SER A 187 5.82 22.08 2.28
N ASP A 188 6.07 22.03 0.97
CA ASP A 188 5.89 20.83 0.14
C ASP A 188 7.04 19.82 0.34
N ARG A 189 8.20 20.23 0.89
CA ARG A 189 9.37 19.37 1.22
C ARG A 189 9.81 18.40 0.12
N ARG A 190 9.92 18.90 -1.12
CA ARG A 190 10.27 18.08 -2.30
C ARG A 190 11.62 17.37 -2.20
N ALA A 191 12.62 17.98 -1.57
CA ALA A 191 13.92 17.35 -1.37
C ALA A 191 13.81 16.06 -0.54
N VAL A 192 13.03 16.08 0.56
CA VAL A 192 12.75 14.88 1.37
C VAL A 192 12.03 13.83 0.55
N ALA A 193 11.07 14.24 -0.29
CA ALA A 193 10.36 13.32 -1.16
C ALA A 193 11.28 12.66 -2.20
N ALA A 194 12.23 13.41 -2.77
CA ALA A 194 13.23 12.88 -3.69
C ALA A 194 14.19 11.91 -2.99
N LEU A 195 14.62 12.22 -1.77
CA LEU A 195 15.46 11.32 -0.96
C LEU A 195 14.73 10.02 -0.61
N LEU A 196 13.44 10.08 -0.26
CA LEU A 196 12.62 8.89 -0.03
C LEU A 196 12.53 8.02 -1.29
N ALA A 197 12.28 8.63 -2.45
CA ALA A 197 12.19 7.89 -3.71
C ALA A 197 13.53 7.26 -4.11
N ALA A 198 14.63 8.02 -4.02
CA ALA A 198 15.97 7.53 -4.33
C ALA A 198 16.38 6.41 -3.37
N GLY A 199 16.16 6.58 -2.07
CA GLY A 199 16.47 5.58 -1.04
C GLY A 199 15.71 4.27 -1.27
N LEU A 200 14.42 4.34 -1.64
CA LEU A 200 13.65 3.15 -1.98
C LEU A 200 14.20 2.44 -3.22
N VAL A 201 14.39 3.17 -4.33
CA VAL A 201 14.86 2.57 -5.59
C VAL A 201 16.23 1.93 -5.41
N LEU A 202 17.15 2.63 -4.76
CA LEU A 202 18.50 2.11 -4.51
C LEU A 202 18.47 0.93 -3.52
N GLY A 203 17.70 1.02 -2.44
CA GLY A 203 17.58 -0.04 -1.44
C GLY A 203 16.93 -1.31 -2.00
N THR A 204 15.78 -1.19 -2.65
CA THR A 204 15.11 -2.32 -3.32
C THR A 204 15.99 -2.92 -4.42
N GLY A 205 16.63 -2.09 -5.23
CA GLY A 205 17.52 -2.55 -6.29
C GLY A 205 18.72 -3.32 -5.74
N TRP A 206 19.32 -2.83 -4.65
CA TRP A 206 20.40 -3.53 -3.95
C TRP A 206 19.95 -4.90 -3.43
N VAL A 207 18.81 -4.97 -2.73
CA VAL A 207 18.27 -6.25 -2.22
C VAL A 207 17.99 -7.21 -3.38
N TRP A 208 17.34 -6.74 -4.46
CA TRP A 208 17.12 -7.56 -5.65
C TRP A 208 18.44 -8.19 -6.15
N THR A 209 19.49 -7.39 -6.31
CA THR A 209 20.78 -7.92 -6.81
C THR A 209 21.37 -8.99 -5.92
N GLN A 210 21.19 -8.90 -4.59
CA GLN A 210 21.64 -9.91 -3.64
C GLN A 210 20.81 -11.19 -3.73
N GLU A 211 19.48 -11.06 -3.78
CA GLU A 211 18.58 -12.21 -3.93
C GLU A 211 18.85 -12.99 -5.22
N GLN A 212 19.06 -12.31 -6.34
CA GLN A 212 19.42 -12.97 -7.60
C GLN A 212 20.76 -13.70 -7.53
N ALA A 213 21.76 -13.13 -6.84
CA ALA A 213 23.06 -13.76 -6.69
C ALA A 213 23.01 -14.99 -5.76
N ALA A 214 22.03 -15.04 -4.84
CA ALA A 214 21.82 -16.15 -3.92
C ALA A 214 21.06 -17.33 -4.55
N MET A 215 20.35 -17.11 -5.67
CA MET A 215 19.67 -18.20 -6.39
C MET A 215 20.72 -19.10 -7.08
N PRO A 216 20.66 -20.43 -6.89
CA PRO A 216 21.59 -21.34 -7.55
C PRO A 216 21.49 -21.20 -9.07
N MET A 217 22.65 -21.01 -9.71
CA MET A 217 22.79 -20.94 -11.17
C MET A 217 22.40 -22.29 -11.79
N GLY A 218 21.10 -22.53 -12.02
CA GLY A 218 20.60 -23.85 -12.42
C GLY A 218 19.37 -23.92 -13.32
N GLU A 219 18.60 -22.84 -13.53
CA GLU A 219 17.38 -22.91 -14.37
C GLU A 219 17.27 -21.79 -15.42
N HIS A 220 18.40 -21.23 -15.83
CA HIS A 220 18.48 -20.39 -17.02
C HIS A 220 19.44 -21.00 -18.04
N GLY A 221 19.10 -22.19 -18.54
CA GLY A 221 19.73 -22.73 -19.74
C GLY A 221 19.86 -24.24 -19.79
N HIS A 222 18.79 -24.95 -20.17
CA HIS A 222 18.84 -26.06 -21.13
C HIS A 222 17.42 -26.49 -21.50
N ARG A 223 16.78 -25.70 -22.37
CA ARG A 223 15.64 -26.17 -23.17
C ARG A 223 16.10 -26.32 -24.61
N GLY A 224 16.96 -27.30 -24.83
CA GLY A 224 17.58 -27.54 -26.12
C GLY A 224 18.48 -28.76 -26.04
N GLU A 225 17.86 -29.93 -26.10
CA GLU A 225 18.29 -31.08 -26.91
C GLU A 225 17.35 -32.26 -26.61
N ARG A 226 16.35 -32.43 -27.48
CA ARG A 226 15.71 -33.72 -27.69
C ARG A 226 16.69 -34.54 -28.53
N GLY A 227 17.50 -35.36 -27.88
CA GLY A 227 18.32 -36.39 -28.49
C GLY A 227 17.90 -37.74 -27.94
N HIS A 228 17.12 -38.47 -28.73
CA HIS A 228 16.73 -39.85 -28.50
C HIS A 228 17.96 -40.76 -28.70
N PRO A 229 18.27 -41.70 -27.80
CA PRO A 229 18.93 -42.94 -28.19
C PRO A 229 17.86 -44.02 -28.34
N GLU A 230 17.77 -44.55 -29.55
CA GLU A 230 17.17 -45.85 -29.84
C GLU A 230 18.03 -46.92 -29.15
N ASP A 231 17.44 -47.68 -28.23
CA ASP A 231 18.00 -48.94 -27.76
C ASP A 231 17.36 -50.04 -28.60
N ASP A 232 18.03 -50.42 -29.69
CA ASP A 232 17.88 -51.72 -30.34
C ASP A 232 18.85 -52.68 -29.63
N ASP A 233 18.33 -53.69 -28.94
CA ASP A 233 19.09 -54.87 -28.53
C ASP A 233 18.30 -56.13 -28.90
N ASP A 234 19.00 -57.01 -29.63
CA ASP A 234 18.62 -58.33 -30.16
C ASP A 234 18.30 -59.39 -29.09
#